data_AF-E0XXE9-F1
#
_entry.id   AF-E0XXE9-F1
#
_cell.length_a   1.000
_cell.length_b   1.000
_cell.length_c   1.000
_cell.angle_alpha   90.00
_cell.angle_beta   90.00
_cell.angle_gamma   90.00
#
_symmetry.space_group_name_H-M   'P 1'
#
loop_
_entity.id
_entity.type
_entity.pdbx_description
1 polymer ?
#
loop_
_entity_poly.entity_id
_entity_poly.type
_entity_poly.pdbx_seq_one_letter_code
_entity_poly.pdbx_strand_id
1 'polypeptide(L)'
;MIKYQLICDKSHEFEGWFGNSATFESQQESGLLTCPVCGSADVRRALMAPNLASPKTRKTDLAEQQPSAQPEPQPQPQAPQQASAALSPAAARKKHELMSEMRALQTKIRQECRDVGNDFAEEARKIHYGEVEPEGIYGQATAEEREALDEEGIEIMDMPWLPKDY
;
A
#
# COMPACT_ATOMS: atom_id res chain seq x y z
N MET A 1 -9.52 -0.29 12.29
CA MET A 1 -8.12 -0.64 11.98
C MET A 1 -7.43 -1.01 13.29
N ILE A 2 -6.87 -2.20 13.37
CA ILE A 2 -6.28 -2.81 14.58
C ILE A 2 -4.81 -3.11 14.29
N LYS A 3 -3.92 -2.82 15.25
CA LYS A 3 -2.50 -3.14 15.19
C LYS A 3 -2.23 -4.47 15.90
N TYR A 4 -1.51 -5.38 15.26
CA TYR A 4 -1.00 -6.61 15.86
C TYR A 4 0.53 -6.68 15.79
N GLN A 5 1.12 -7.16 16.88
CA GLN A 5 2.51 -7.64 16.89
C GLN A 5 2.53 -9.05 16.31
N LEU A 6 3.38 -9.28 15.31
CA LEU A 6 3.52 -10.53 14.59
C LEU A 6 4.95 -11.08 14.74
N ILE A 7 5.09 -12.39 14.71
CA ILE A 7 6.36 -13.10 14.77
C ILE A 7 6.35 -14.27 13.77
N CYS A 8 7.46 -14.52 13.08
CA CYS A 8 7.61 -15.68 12.20
C CYS A 8 8.36 -16.86 12.86
N ASP A 9 8.41 -18.02 12.19
CA ASP A 9 9.21 -19.19 12.62
C ASP A 9 10.67 -18.86 12.97
N LYS A 10 11.30 -17.92 12.24
CA LYS A 10 12.68 -17.46 12.47
C LYS A 10 12.82 -16.39 13.56
N SER A 11 11.80 -16.22 14.41
CA SER A 11 11.76 -15.25 15.51
C SER A 11 11.94 -13.78 15.12
N HIS A 12 11.63 -13.39 13.88
CA HIS A 12 11.58 -11.98 13.50
C HIS A 12 10.23 -11.38 13.90
N GLU A 13 10.27 -10.35 14.74
CA GLU A 13 9.10 -9.59 15.16
C GLU A 13 8.85 -8.41 14.22
N PHE A 14 7.58 -8.17 13.88
CA PHE A 14 7.15 -7.05 13.03
C PHE A 14 5.69 -6.65 13.31
N GLU A 15 5.28 -5.49 12.81
CA GLU A 15 3.97 -4.92 13.08
C GLU A 15 3.06 -5.04 11.85
N GLY A 16 1.80 -5.45 12.05
CA GLY A 16 0.79 -5.53 11.00
C GLY A 16 -0.48 -4.76 11.35
N TRP A 17 -1.06 -4.08 10.35
CA TRP A 17 -2.30 -3.31 10.50
C TRP A 17 -3.43 -3.99 9.72
N PHE A 18 -4.55 -4.25 10.39
CA PHE A 18 -5.68 -5.01 9.84
C PHE A 18 -6.99 -4.25 10.03
N GLY A 19 -8.00 -4.52 9.19
CA GLY A 19 -9.32 -3.90 9.33
C GLY A 19 -9.99 -4.25 10.66
N ASN A 20 -10.05 -5.56 10.94
CA ASN A 20 -10.61 -6.21 12.12
C ASN A 20 -9.81 -7.51 12.43
N SER A 21 -10.19 -8.27 13.47
CA SER A 21 -9.50 -9.52 13.85
C SER A 21 -9.67 -10.66 12.84
N ALA A 22 -10.88 -10.87 12.31
CA ALA A 22 -11.17 -11.93 11.35
C ALA A 22 -10.36 -11.78 10.06
N THR A 23 -10.12 -10.53 9.62
CA THR A 23 -9.25 -10.22 8.49
C THR A 23 -7.79 -10.64 8.71
N PHE A 24 -7.29 -10.67 9.95
CA PHE A 24 -5.99 -11.26 10.26
C PHE A 24 -6.05 -12.79 10.20
N GLU A 25 -7.06 -13.39 10.84
CA GLU A 25 -7.19 -14.85 10.96
C GLU A 25 -7.30 -15.52 9.58
N SER A 26 -8.16 -15.00 8.70
CA SER A 26 -8.28 -15.52 7.32
C SER A 26 -7.00 -15.36 6.49
N GLN A 27 -6.19 -14.32 6.71
CA GLN A 27 -4.91 -14.15 6.00
C GLN A 27 -3.82 -15.09 6.54
N GLN A 28 -3.85 -15.38 7.85
CA GLN A 28 -2.98 -16.37 8.48
C GLN A 28 -3.30 -17.78 7.95
N GLU A 29 -4.56 -18.19 7.98
CA GLU A 29 -4.99 -19.51 7.49
C GLU A 29 -4.72 -19.69 5.99
N SER A 30 -4.85 -18.63 5.20
CA SER A 30 -4.56 -18.63 3.76
C SER A 30 -3.07 -18.54 3.41
N GLY A 31 -2.17 -18.43 4.40
CA GLY A 31 -0.73 -18.26 4.16
C GLY A 31 -0.34 -16.97 3.42
N LEU A 32 -1.21 -15.96 3.41
CA LEU A 32 -1.00 -14.68 2.72
C LEU A 32 -0.09 -13.72 3.51
N LEU A 33 0.14 -14.00 4.79
CA LEU A 33 1.03 -13.22 5.64
C LEU A 33 2.48 -13.70 5.47
N THR A 34 3.35 -12.84 4.97
CA THR A 34 4.79 -13.12 4.84
C THR A 34 5.63 -12.22 5.73
N CYS A 35 6.68 -12.78 6.34
CA CYS A 35 7.65 -12.02 7.13
C CYS A 35 8.51 -11.13 6.22
N PRO A 36 8.58 -9.80 6.46
CA PRO A 36 9.36 -8.87 5.63
C PRO A 36 10.87 -9.06 5.76
N VAL A 37 11.36 -9.73 6.82
CA VAL A 37 12.78 -9.96 7.08
C VAL A 37 13.31 -11.21 6.36
N CYS A 38 12.48 -12.26 6.23
CA CYS A 38 12.95 -13.58 5.78
C CYS A 38 12.05 -14.31 4.76
N GLY A 39 10.95 -13.69 4.34
CA GLY A 39 10.01 -14.24 3.35
C GLY A 39 9.17 -15.43 3.83
N SER A 40 9.28 -15.84 5.10
CA SER A 40 8.51 -16.97 5.63
C SER A 40 7.01 -16.67 5.69
N ALA A 41 6.18 -17.60 5.23
CA ALA A 41 4.72 -17.54 5.33
C ALA A 41 4.19 -18.02 6.70
N ASP A 42 5.04 -18.60 7.55
CA ASP A 42 4.66 -19.07 8.88
C ASP A 42 4.70 -17.89 9.87
N VAL A 43 3.65 -17.06 9.82
CA VAL A 43 3.49 -15.84 10.61
C VAL A 43 2.38 -16.04 11.65
N ARG A 44 2.66 -15.65 12.91
CA ARG A 44 1.70 -15.77 14.02
C ARG A 44 1.63 -14.48 14.82
N ARG A 45 0.49 -14.23 15.47
CA ARG A 45 0.40 -13.16 16.47
C ARG A 45 1.37 -13.47 17.60
N ALA A 46 2.20 -12.50 17.96
CA ALA A 46 2.99 -12.56 19.17
C ALA A 46 2.02 -12.49 20.36
N LEU A 47 1.74 -13.66 20.96
CA LEU A 47 1.04 -13.72 22.23
C LEU A 47 1.96 -13.11 23.30
N MET A 48 1.41 -12.22 24.14
CA MET A 48 2.12 -11.66 25.28
C MET A 48 2.54 -12.81 26.21
N ALA A 49 3.80 -13.22 26.14
CA ALA A 49 4.33 -14.22 27.04
C ALA A 49 4.46 -13.62 28.46
N PRO A 50 3.82 -14.18 29.49
CA PRO A 50 4.21 -13.86 30.86
C PRO A 50 5.68 -14.28 31.02
N ASN A 51 6.48 -13.37 31.57
CA ASN A 51 7.95 -13.45 31.60
C ASN A 51 8.47 -14.71 32.32
N LEU A 52 8.67 -15.79 31.56
CA LEU A 52 9.30 -17.03 32.03
C LEU A 52 10.82 -16.85 32.09
N ALA A 53 11.26 -16.12 33.12
CA ALA A 53 12.65 -16.12 33.51
C ALA A 53 13.09 -17.54 33.91
N SER A 54 14.21 -18.03 33.37
CA SER A 54 14.97 -19.12 33.99
C SER A 54 16.46 -19.03 33.64
N PRO A 55 17.37 -19.48 34.53
CA PRO A 55 18.68 -18.86 34.62
C PRO A 55 19.87 -19.68 34.07
N LYS A 56 20.87 -18.90 33.65
CA LYS A 56 22.30 -19.12 33.43
C LYS A 56 22.99 -20.43 33.90
N THR A 57 24.07 -20.75 33.16
CA THR A 57 25.27 -21.57 33.51
C THR A 57 25.10 -23.10 33.45
N ARG A 58 26.03 -23.91 32.91
CA ARG A 58 27.51 -23.82 32.78
C ARG A 58 28.02 -24.38 31.41
N LYS A 59 29.06 -23.78 30.79
CA LYS A 59 30.47 -24.26 30.64
C LYS A 59 30.60 -25.62 29.88
N THR A 60 31.53 -25.84 28.93
CA THR A 60 32.80 -25.15 28.59
C THR A 60 33.27 -25.52 27.17
N ASP A 61 33.99 -24.60 26.53
CA ASP A 61 35.27 -24.82 25.80
C ASP A 61 35.35 -25.77 24.58
N LEU A 62 35.53 -25.20 23.37
CA LEU A 62 36.81 -25.26 22.63
C LEU A 62 36.83 -24.26 21.46
N ALA A 63 38.00 -23.75 21.10
CA ALA A 63 38.22 -22.90 19.93
C ALA A 63 38.84 -23.69 18.77
N GLU A 64 38.52 -23.29 17.53
CA GLU A 64 39.38 -23.27 16.32
C GLU A 64 38.49 -22.73 15.17
N GLN A 65 38.55 -21.44 14.83
CA GLN A 65 39.39 -20.88 13.76
C GLN A 65 39.20 -21.51 12.37
N GLN A 66 38.79 -20.65 11.43
CA GLN A 66 38.66 -20.91 9.99
C GLN A 66 40.04 -21.17 9.36
N PRO A 67 40.08 -21.85 8.19
CA PRO A 67 40.72 -21.20 7.05
C PRO A 67 39.78 -21.02 5.84
N SER A 68 40.05 -19.95 5.09
CA SER A 68 39.33 -19.52 3.89
C SER A 68 39.81 -20.23 2.62
N ALA A 69 38.87 -20.55 1.72
CA ALA A 69 39.12 -20.79 0.30
C ALA A 69 37.84 -20.56 -0.55
N GLN A 70 37.83 -19.46 -1.33
CA GLN A 70 37.07 -19.32 -2.59
C GLN A 70 38.00 -19.71 -3.76
N PRO A 71 37.54 -19.95 -5.02
CA PRO A 71 36.26 -19.60 -5.67
C PRO A 71 35.50 -20.85 -6.20
N GLU A 72 34.66 -20.93 -7.26
CA GLU A 72 34.22 -20.09 -8.41
C GLU A 72 32.73 -20.47 -8.78
N PRO A 73 32.04 -19.93 -9.82
CA PRO A 73 30.59 -19.68 -9.75
C PRO A 73 29.74 -20.32 -10.88
N GLN A 74 28.76 -21.19 -10.54
CA GLN A 74 27.84 -21.80 -11.52
C GLN A 74 26.40 -21.97 -10.95
N PRO A 75 25.36 -22.15 -11.78
CA PRO A 75 24.57 -21.01 -12.27
C PRO A 75 23.12 -21.06 -11.77
N GLN A 76 22.43 -19.91 -11.70
CA GLN A 76 21.04 -19.83 -11.25
C GLN A 76 20.07 -20.53 -12.23
N PRO A 77 19.32 -21.57 -11.82
CA PRO A 77 18.15 -22.02 -12.55
C PRO A 77 16.98 -21.09 -12.20
N GLN A 78 16.59 -20.20 -13.11
CA GLN A 78 15.44 -19.33 -12.94
C GLN A 78 14.14 -20.15 -13.03
N ALA A 79 13.24 -19.97 -12.06
CA ALA A 79 11.88 -20.51 -12.05
C ALA A 79 10.96 -19.57 -11.22
N PRO A 80 9.65 -19.53 -11.50
CA PRO A 80 9.14 -18.83 -12.68
C PRO A 80 8.51 -17.49 -12.27
N GLN A 81 8.82 -16.42 -13.00
CA GLN A 81 8.20 -15.11 -12.77
C GLN A 81 6.71 -15.18 -13.16
N GLN A 82 5.84 -15.20 -12.15
CA GLN A 82 4.41 -14.99 -12.35
C GLN A 82 4.18 -13.61 -12.98
N ALA A 83 3.23 -13.55 -13.92
CA ALA A 83 3.11 -12.44 -14.86
C ALA A 83 2.67 -11.13 -14.19
N SER A 84 3.65 -10.32 -13.79
CA SER A 84 3.47 -8.87 -13.94
C SER A 84 3.64 -8.54 -15.42
N ALA A 85 2.74 -7.71 -15.96
CA ALA A 85 2.93 -7.13 -17.28
C ALA A 85 4.14 -6.19 -17.20
N ALA A 86 5.33 -6.73 -17.49
CA ALA A 86 6.57 -5.98 -17.59
C ALA A 86 6.45 -5.02 -18.77
N LEU A 87 5.92 -3.82 -18.48
CA LEU A 87 5.89 -2.69 -19.38
C LEU A 87 7.28 -2.57 -20.01
N SER A 88 7.34 -2.57 -21.33
CA SER A 88 8.59 -2.39 -22.06
C SER A 88 9.32 -1.15 -21.52
N PRO A 89 10.65 -1.06 -21.55
CA PRO A 89 11.37 0.09 -20.99
C PRO A 89 10.94 1.43 -21.60
N ALA A 90 10.36 1.44 -22.81
CA ALA A 90 9.67 2.59 -23.39
C ALA A 90 8.31 2.88 -22.72
N ALA A 91 7.45 1.88 -22.52
CA ALA A 91 6.16 2.04 -21.84
C ALA A 91 6.30 2.37 -20.34
N ALA A 92 7.35 1.87 -19.67
CA ALA A 92 7.68 2.22 -18.29
C ALA A 92 8.05 3.70 -18.14
N ARG A 93 8.88 4.23 -19.06
CA ARG A 93 9.19 5.68 -19.13
C ARG A 93 7.93 6.50 -19.37
N LYS A 94 7.11 6.11 -20.35
CA LYS A 94 5.86 6.82 -20.68
C LYS A 94 4.82 6.79 -19.55
N LYS A 95 4.77 5.70 -18.77
CA LYS A 95 3.96 5.61 -17.55
C LYS A 95 4.48 6.53 -16.45
N HIS A 96 5.80 6.62 -16.26
CA HIS A 96 6.41 7.50 -15.26
C HIS A 96 6.16 8.99 -15.60
N GLU A 97 6.33 9.36 -16.87
CA GLU A 97 6.03 10.69 -17.41
C GLU A 97 4.56 11.05 -17.15
N LEU A 98 3.61 10.23 -17.61
CA LEU A 98 2.17 10.40 -17.35
C LEU A 98 1.83 10.52 -15.84
N MET A 99 2.46 9.70 -14.98
CA MET A 99 2.27 9.79 -13.53
C MET A 99 2.85 11.07 -12.92
N SER A 100 3.92 11.63 -13.49
CA SER A 100 4.47 12.92 -13.05
C SER A 100 3.56 14.08 -13.46
N GLU A 101 3.01 14.05 -14.67
CA GLU A 101 2.05 15.03 -15.18
C GLU A 101 0.73 14.97 -14.38
N MET A 102 0.21 13.78 -14.10
CA MET A 102 -1.01 13.62 -13.27
C MET A 102 -0.80 14.10 -11.82
N ARG A 103 0.39 13.93 -11.23
CA ARG A 103 0.71 14.52 -9.91
C ARG A 103 0.78 16.05 -9.97
N ALA A 104 1.33 16.61 -11.05
CA ALA A 104 1.40 18.05 -11.26
C ALA A 104 -0.01 18.67 -11.42
N LEU A 105 -0.88 18.02 -12.18
CA LEU A 105 -2.28 18.43 -12.34
C LEU A 105 -3.06 18.38 -11.01
N GLN A 106 -2.92 17.29 -10.23
CA GLN A 106 -3.53 17.19 -8.90
C GLN A 106 -3.04 18.27 -7.93
N THR A 107 -1.76 18.65 -8.01
CA THR A 107 -1.19 19.74 -7.21
C THR A 107 -1.83 21.09 -7.57
N LYS A 108 -2.00 21.38 -8.87
CA LYS A 108 -2.66 22.61 -9.34
C LYS A 108 -4.12 22.67 -8.91
N ILE A 109 -4.89 21.59 -9.11
CA ILE A 109 -6.29 21.51 -8.67
C ILE A 109 -6.41 21.82 -7.17
N ARG A 110 -5.52 21.27 -6.32
CA ARG A 110 -5.52 21.57 -4.87
C ARG A 110 -5.05 22.98 -4.49
N GLN A 111 -4.48 23.75 -5.42
CA GLN A 111 -4.00 25.12 -5.20
C GLN A 111 -4.97 26.16 -5.76
N GLU A 112 -5.62 25.86 -6.88
CA GLU A 112 -6.47 26.78 -7.64
C GLU A 112 -7.98 26.50 -7.44
N CYS A 113 -8.37 25.29 -7.03
CA CYS A 113 -9.77 24.90 -6.82
C CYS A 113 -10.07 24.64 -5.33
N ARG A 114 -11.33 24.87 -4.94
CA ARG A 114 -11.85 24.66 -3.58
C ARG A 114 -12.23 23.19 -3.35
N ASP A 115 -11.79 22.63 -2.22
CA ASP A 115 -12.22 21.30 -1.74
C ASP A 115 -13.64 21.41 -1.19
N VAL A 116 -14.57 20.62 -1.74
CA VAL A 116 -15.98 20.55 -1.29
C VAL A 116 -16.34 19.18 -0.72
N GLY A 117 -15.37 18.31 -0.47
CA GLY A 117 -15.61 17.02 0.20
C GLY A 117 -16.65 16.16 -0.53
N ASN A 118 -17.72 15.79 0.17
CA ASN A 118 -18.81 14.97 -0.38
C ASN A 118 -19.95 15.81 -0.98
N ASP A 119 -19.96 17.12 -0.74
CA ASP A 119 -21.03 18.05 -1.15
C ASP A 119 -20.85 18.50 -2.62
N PHE A 120 -20.03 17.78 -3.40
CA PHE A 120 -19.65 18.13 -4.77
C PHE A 120 -20.85 18.24 -5.71
N ALA A 121 -21.82 17.33 -5.61
CA ALA A 121 -23.01 17.35 -6.44
C ALA A 121 -23.86 18.61 -6.22
N GLU A 122 -24.02 19.05 -4.96
CA GLU A 122 -24.79 20.25 -4.64
C GLU A 122 -24.05 21.53 -5.04
N GLU A 123 -22.75 21.64 -4.78
CA GLU A 123 -21.98 22.82 -5.17
C GLU A 123 -21.86 22.94 -6.70
N ALA A 124 -21.72 21.82 -7.42
CA ALA A 124 -21.70 21.81 -8.89
C ALA A 124 -23.03 22.29 -9.50
N ARG A 125 -24.17 21.86 -8.94
CA ARG A 125 -25.51 22.37 -9.32
C ARG A 125 -25.64 23.88 -9.07
N LYS A 126 -25.25 24.37 -7.90
CA LYS A 126 -25.31 25.81 -7.58
C LYS A 126 -24.50 26.66 -8.55
N ILE A 127 -23.32 26.18 -8.97
CA ILE A 127 -22.50 26.84 -9.98
C ILE A 127 -23.20 26.81 -11.35
N HIS A 128 -23.75 25.67 -11.76
CA HIS A 128 -24.45 25.53 -13.04
C HIS A 128 -25.72 26.41 -13.14
N TYR A 129 -26.52 26.46 -12.08
CA TYR A 129 -27.73 27.29 -12.01
C TYR A 129 -27.45 28.77 -11.69
N GLY A 130 -26.20 29.15 -11.42
CA GLY A 130 -25.79 30.53 -11.15
C GLY A 130 -26.21 31.06 -9.77
N GLU A 131 -26.42 30.17 -8.79
CA GLU A 131 -26.69 30.54 -7.39
C GLU A 131 -25.45 31.05 -6.65
N VAL A 132 -24.26 30.66 -7.12
CA VAL A 132 -22.94 31.09 -6.61
C VAL A 132 -22.03 31.52 -7.76
N GLU A 133 -20.92 32.21 -7.45
CA GLU A 133 -19.93 32.58 -8.46
C GLU A 133 -19.24 31.35 -9.08
N PRO A 134 -18.93 31.37 -10.39
CA PRO A 134 -18.29 30.24 -11.06
C PRO A 134 -16.82 30.12 -10.66
N GLU A 135 -16.56 29.23 -9.69
CA GLU A 135 -15.23 28.92 -9.17
C GLU A 135 -14.89 27.44 -9.41
N GLY A 136 -13.59 27.10 -9.49
CA GLY A 136 -13.16 25.72 -9.59
C GLY A 136 -13.40 24.96 -8.28
N ILE A 137 -14.18 23.89 -8.33
CA ILE A 137 -14.40 22.99 -7.18
C ILE A 137 -13.86 21.58 -7.47
N TYR A 138 -13.46 20.86 -6.42
CA TYR A 138 -13.16 19.44 -6.50
C TYR A 138 -13.64 18.70 -5.25
N GLY A 139 -14.05 17.44 -5.41
CA GLY A 139 -14.58 16.64 -4.32
C GLY A 139 -14.82 15.20 -4.73
N GLN A 140 -15.77 14.57 -4.05
CA GLN A 140 -16.24 13.21 -4.26
C GLN A 140 -17.75 13.25 -4.51
N ALA A 141 -18.21 12.41 -5.43
CA ALA A 141 -19.62 12.16 -5.68
C ALA A 141 -19.81 10.63 -5.82
N THR A 142 -20.99 10.14 -5.44
CA THR A 142 -21.40 8.76 -5.71
C THR A 142 -21.65 8.54 -7.21
N ALA A 143 -21.78 7.28 -7.63
CA ALA A 143 -22.11 6.95 -9.01
C ALA A 143 -23.50 7.49 -9.41
N GLU A 144 -24.48 7.39 -8.50
CA GLU A 144 -25.85 7.90 -8.67
C GLU A 144 -25.87 9.42 -8.85
N GLU A 145 -25.10 10.16 -8.03
CA GLU A 145 -24.94 11.60 -8.19
C GLU A 145 -24.24 11.98 -9.50
N ARG A 146 -23.19 11.24 -9.90
CA ARG A 146 -22.48 11.50 -11.16
C ARG A 146 -23.37 11.29 -12.38
N GLU A 147 -24.25 10.31 -12.36
CA GLU A 147 -25.23 10.06 -13.43
C GLU A 147 -26.28 11.19 -13.48
N ALA A 148 -26.84 11.58 -12.33
CA ALA A 148 -27.79 12.70 -12.26
C ALA A 148 -27.20 14.03 -12.77
N LEU A 149 -25.93 14.31 -12.45
CA LEU A 149 -25.24 15.52 -12.91
C LEU A 149 -24.99 15.50 -14.44
N ASP A 150 -24.78 14.32 -15.04
CA ASP A 150 -24.69 14.17 -16.50
C ASP A 150 -26.06 14.41 -17.17
N GLU A 151 -27.14 13.87 -16.59
CA GLU A 151 -28.53 14.12 -17.04
C GLU A 151 -28.92 15.61 -16.94
N GLU A 152 -28.41 16.33 -15.95
CA GLU A 152 -28.56 17.78 -15.78
C GLU A 152 -27.69 18.61 -16.74
N GLY A 153 -26.74 17.99 -17.47
CA GLY A 153 -25.84 18.67 -18.38
C GLY A 153 -24.65 19.36 -17.70
N ILE A 154 -24.23 18.88 -16.54
CA ILE A 154 -23.12 19.43 -15.75
C ILE A 154 -21.84 18.66 -16.11
N GLU A 155 -20.96 19.27 -16.92
CA GLU A 155 -19.70 18.64 -17.34
C GLU A 155 -18.74 18.44 -16.16
N ILE A 156 -18.46 17.18 -15.80
CA ILE A 156 -17.57 16.83 -14.68
C ILE A 156 -16.49 15.84 -15.13
N MET A 157 -15.23 16.24 -14.96
CA MET A 157 -14.06 15.37 -15.17
C MET A 157 -13.84 14.41 -13.99
N ASP A 158 -13.81 13.10 -14.22
CA ASP A 158 -13.28 12.16 -13.24
C ASP A 158 -11.75 12.16 -13.27
N MET A 159 -11.13 12.44 -12.12
CA MET A 159 -9.67 12.50 -11.98
C MET A 159 -9.19 11.39 -11.04
N PRO A 160 -8.33 10.46 -11.48
CA PRO A 160 -7.76 9.44 -10.61
C PRO A 160 -6.76 10.07 -9.63
N TRP A 161 -7.19 10.23 -8.38
CA TRP A 161 -6.33 10.71 -7.29
C TRP A 161 -5.23 9.69 -6.98
N LEU A 162 -3.98 10.11 -7.11
CA LEU A 162 -2.83 9.26 -6.78
C LEU A 162 -2.62 9.26 -5.26
N PRO A 163 -2.31 8.09 -4.65
CA PRO A 163 -1.97 8.03 -3.23
C PRO A 163 -0.73 8.88 -2.96
N LYS A 164 -0.65 9.45 -1.75
CA LYS A 164 0.54 10.19 -1.30
C LYS A 164 1.72 9.23 -1.24
N ASP A 165 2.80 9.55 -1.94
CA ASP A 165 4.10 8.92 -1.73
C ASP A 165 4.52 9.18 -0.26
N TYR A 166 4.81 8.10 0.48
CA TYR A 166 5.03 8.09 1.94
C TYR A 166 6.42 7.54 2.26
#